data_AF-A0AAW0FRN6-F1
#
_entry.id   AF-A0AAW0FRN6-F1
#
_cell.length_a   1.000
_cell.length_b   1.000
_cell.length_c   1.000
_cell.angle_alpha   90.00
_cell.angle_beta   90.00
_cell.angle_gamma   90.00
#
_symmetry.space_group_name_H-M   'P 1'
#
loop_
_entity.id
_entity.type
_entity.pdbx_description
1 polymer ?
#
loop_
_entity_poly.entity_id
_entity_poly.type
_entity_poly.pdbx_seq_one_letter_code
_entity_poly.pdbx_strand_id
1 'polypeptide(L)'
;MAIPACLWRRTGEIYKANREFAELVGVDGYMLRDGRLCIYELMAEDSAVNYWEKYGHVAFDSNQKAVLTSCVLRFKPALPTHGSTSPTTVRGRESEGKPEERFISCCFSFTIRRDPYGIPTLIVGNFIKC
;
A
#
# COMPACT_ATOMS: atom_id res chain seq x y z
N MET A 1 5.66 19.55 -3.26
CA MET A 1 4.76 18.44 -2.87
C MET A 1 5.52 17.16 -3.15
N ALA A 2 5.70 16.27 -2.15
CA ALA A 2 6.45 15.02 -2.35
C ALA A 2 5.57 13.97 -3.04
N ILE A 3 6.18 12.98 -3.69
CA ILE A 3 5.45 11.88 -4.34
C ILE A 3 4.95 10.90 -3.25
N PRO A 4 3.67 10.50 -3.23
CA PRO A 4 3.17 9.43 -2.37
C PRO A 4 3.97 8.14 -2.57
N ALA A 5 4.61 7.66 -1.50
CA ALA A 5 5.51 6.52 -1.55
C ALA A 5 5.29 5.56 -0.39
N CYS A 6 5.39 4.26 -0.69
CA CYS A 6 5.24 3.19 0.28
C CYS A 6 6.33 2.13 0.07
N LEU A 7 6.82 1.57 1.18
CA LEU A 7 7.85 0.54 1.23
C LEU A 7 7.25 -0.72 1.86
N TRP A 8 7.37 -1.86 1.19
CA TRP A 8 6.86 -3.12 1.71
C TRP A 8 7.80 -4.28 1.39
N ARG A 9 7.64 -5.36 2.15
CA ARG A 9 8.40 -6.61 1.99
C ARG A 9 7.81 -7.47 0.88
N ARG A 10 8.53 -8.49 0.43
CA ARG A 10 8.02 -9.50 -0.51
C ARG A 10 6.78 -10.26 -0.02
N THR A 11 6.43 -10.18 1.27
CA THR A 11 5.19 -10.70 1.85
C THR A 11 3.99 -9.80 1.60
N GLY A 12 4.22 -8.57 1.15
CA GLY A 12 3.21 -7.51 1.05
C GLY A 12 3.15 -6.60 2.27
N GLU A 13 3.74 -7.01 3.41
CA GLU A 13 3.73 -6.24 4.66
C GLU A 13 4.42 -4.89 4.50
N ILE A 14 3.69 -3.82 4.84
CA ILE A 14 4.17 -2.44 4.76
C ILE A 14 5.17 -2.22 5.88
N TYR A 15 6.39 -1.85 5.49
CA TYR A 15 7.44 -1.47 6.42
C TYR A 15 7.34 0.01 6.79
N LYS A 16 7.09 0.89 5.80
CA LYS A 16 6.96 2.33 6.02
C LYS A 16 6.30 3.02 4.83
N ALA A 17 5.42 3.98 5.09
CA ALA A 17 4.93 4.94 4.09
C ALA A 17 5.26 6.37 4.49
N ASN A 18 5.28 7.29 3.52
CA ASN A 18 5.34 8.73 3.81
C ASN A 18 3.94 9.30 4.10
N ARG A 19 3.91 10.54 4.58
CA ARG A 19 2.68 11.24 4.93
C ARG A 19 1.76 11.38 3.71
N GLU A 20 2.34 11.65 2.55
CA GLU A 20 1.59 11.86 1.30
C GLU A 20 0.85 10.58 0.87
N PHE A 21 1.44 9.40 1.08
CA PHE A 21 0.75 8.12 0.85
C PHE A 21 -0.34 7.87 1.90
N ALA A 22 -0.07 8.16 3.17
CA ALA A 22 -1.07 8.03 4.24
C ALA A 22 -2.32 8.89 3.97
N GLU A 23 -2.11 10.15 3.55
CA GLU A 23 -3.17 11.05 3.13
C GLU A 23 -3.90 10.55 1.88
N LEU A 24 -3.18 9.97 0.91
CA LEU A 24 -3.75 9.42 -0.32
C LEU A 24 -4.74 8.27 -0.02
N VAL A 25 -4.39 7.34 0.87
CA VAL A 25 -5.28 6.21 1.23
C VAL A 25 -6.23 6.54 2.38
N GLY A 26 -6.07 7.67 3.05
CA GLY A 26 -6.89 8.05 4.21
C GLY A 26 -6.69 7.15 5.42
N VAL A 27 -5.50 6.56 5.58
CA VAL A 27 -5.13 5.65 6.67
C VAL A 27 -4.08 6.34 7.54
N ASP A 28 -4.17 6.18 8.86
CA ASP A 28 -3.19 6.75 9.77
C ASP A 28 -1.78 6.16 9.52
N GLY A 29 -0.76 7.01 9.51
CA GLY A 29 0.63 6.61 9.32
C GLY A 29 1.12 5.55 10.30
N TYR A 30 0.54 5.44 11.51
CA TYR A 30 0.92 4.36 12.44
C TYR A 30 0.51 2.96 11.95
N MET A 31 -0.52 2.84 11.11
CA MET A 31 -0.95 1.58 10.50
C MET A 31 -0.09 1.20 9.29
N LEU A 32 0.60 2.17 8.69
CA LEU A 32 1.42 2.00 7.47
C LEU A 32 2.89 1.79 7.82
N ARG A 33 3.15 1.05 8.90
CA ARG A 33 4.49 0.68 9.37
C ARG A 33 4.47 -0.64 10.13
N ASP A 34 5.66 -1.21 10.30
CA ASP A 34 5.91 -2.39 11.15
C ASP A 34 5.08 -3.64 10.78
N GLY A 35 4.62 -3.75 9.53
CA GLY A 35 3.86 -4.90 9.03
C GLY A 35 2.42 -4.98 9.53
N ARG A 36 1.85 -3.89 10.07
CA ARG A 36 0.45 -3.86 10.54
C ARG A 36 -0.58 -4.01 9.42
N LEU A 37 -0.20 -3.63 8.20
CA LEU A 37 -0.99 -3.75 6.99
C LEU A 37 -0.13 -4.26 5.86
N CYS A 38 -0.77 -4.91 4.91
CA CYS A 38 -0.21 -5.32 3.65
C CYS A 38 -0.66 -4.38 2.53
N ILE A 39 0.22 -4.17 1.54
CA ILE A 39 -0.06 -3.27 0.41
C ILE A 39 -1.29 -3.69 -0.40
N TYR A 40 -1.52 -5.01 -0.54
CA TYR A 40 -2.67 -5.55 -1.27
C TYR A 40 -4.01 -5.31 -0.56
N GLU A 41 -4.01 -5.01 0.75
CA GLU A 41 -5.23 -4.63 1.47
C GLU A 41 -5.68 -3.20 1.12
N LEU A 42 -4.74 -2.38 0.65
CA LEU A 42 -4.98 -1.00 0.21
C LEU A 42 -5.27 -0.90 -1.29
N MET A 43 -5.07 -1.98 -2.05
CA MET A 43 -5.33 -2.04 -3.49
C MET A 43 -6.73 -2.60 -3.75
N ALA A 44 -7.36 -2.17 -4.85
CA ALA A 44 -8.48 -2.92 -5.41
C ALA A 44 -8.01 -4.32 -5.86
N GLU A 45 -8.91 -5.29 -5.86
CA GLU A 45 -8.58 -6.70 -6.12
C GLU A 45 -7.85 -6.89 -7.45
N ASP A 46 -8.39 -6.34 -8.54
CA ASP A 46 -7.76 -6.39 -9.87
C ASP A 46 -6.35 -5.77 -9.87
N SER A 47 -6.15 -4.70 -9.11
CA SER A 47 -4.85 -4.03 -9.01
C SER A 47 -3.85 -4.83 -8.19
N ALA A 48 -4.31 -5.54 -7.16
CA ALA A 48 -3.48 -6.45 -6.37
C ALA A 48 -3.02 -7.65 -7.20
N VAL A 49 -3.92 -8.26 -7.98
CA VAL A 49 -3.57 -9.36 -8.91
C VAL A 49 -2.56 -8.87 -9.95
N ASN A 50 -2.85 -7.76 -10.60
CA ASN A 50 -1.96 -7.13 -11.59
C ASN A 50 -0.57 -6.80 -11.02
N TYR A 51 -0.49 -6.37 -9.76
CA TYR A 51 0.77 -6.16 -9.07
C TYR A 51 1.54 -7.47 -8.89
N TRP A 52 0.90 -8.52 -8.38
CA TRP A 52 1.56 -9.81 -8.11
C TRP A 52 2.03 -10.50 -9.38
N GLU A 53 1.27 -10.45 -10.47
CA GLU A 53 1.69 -10.97 -11.77
C GLU A 53 2.97 -10.26 -12.24
N LYS A 54 2.95 -8.92 -12.26
CA LYS A 54 4.12 -8.13 -12.67
C LYS A 54 5.30 -8.36 -11.74
N TYR A 55 5.07 -8.42 -10.43
CA TYR A 55 6.12 -8.75 -9.45
C TYR A 55 6.72 -10.12 -9.75
N GLY A 56 5.91 -11.16 -10.01
CA GLY A 56 6.38 -12.50 -10.33
C GLY A 56 7.30 -12.53 -11.56
N HIS A 57 6.95 -11.77 -12.60
CA HIS A 57 7.78 -11.65 -13.81
C HIS A 57 9.14 -10.99 -13.53
N VAL A 58 9.18 -9.91 -12.74
CA VAL A 58 10.43 -9.17 -12.49
C VAL A 58 11.22 -9.66 -11.28
N ALA A 59 10.60 -10.39 -10.35
CA ALA A 59 11.22 -10.81 -9.10
C ALA A 59 12.41 -11.76 -9.31
N PHE A 60 12.49 -12.45 -10.45
CA PHE A 60 13.61 -13.35 -10.78
C PHE A 60 14.48 -12.85 -11.94
N ASP A 61 14.09 -11.74 -12.59
CA ASP A 61 14.92 -11.09 -13.59
C ASP A 61 15.77 -9.98 -12.95
N SER A 62 17.09 -10.14 -13.00
CA SER A 62 18.04 -9.16 -12.46
C SER A 62 18.22 -7.94 -13.37
N ASN A 63 17.86 -8.04 -14.65
CA ASN A 63 17.95 -6.95 -15.61
C ASN A 63 16.81 -5.95 -15.46
N GLN A 64 15.64 -6.42 -15.00
CA GLN A 64 14.46 -5.59 -14.80
C GLN A 64 14.27 -5.22 -13.32
N LYS A 65 14.54 -3.96 -12.98
CA LYS A 65 14.48 -3.47 -11.60
C LYS A 65 13.18 -2.76 -11.26
N ALA A 66 12.50 -2.20 -12.26
CA ALA A 66 11.34 -1.36 -12.07
C ALA A 66 10.22 -1.70 -13.07
N VAL A 67 9.00 -1.46 -12.62
CA VAL A 67 7.77 -1.66 -13.39
C VAL A 67 6.91 -0.41 -13.24
N LEU A 68 6.29 0.02 -14.34
CA LEU A 68 5.28 1.07 -14.37
C LEU A 68 3.97 0.46 -14.86
N THR A 69 2.88 0.73 -14.14
CA THR A 69 1.54 0.23 -14.47
C THR A 69 0.47 1.13 -13.85
N SER A 70 -0.80 0.79 -14.02
CA SER A 70 -1.91 1.39 -13.30
C SER A 70 -2.23 0.59 -12.04
N CYS A 71 -2.72 1.29 -11.02
CA CYS A 71 -3.22 0.71 -9.79
C CYS A 71 -4.42 1.52 -9.32
N VAL A 72 -5.42 0.85 -8.78
CA VAL A 72 -6.55 1.48 -8.10
C VAL A 72 -6.39 1.22 -6.61
N LEU A 73 -6.32 2.29 -5.81
CA LEU A 73 -6.23 2.22 -4.34
C LEU A 73 -7.61 2.40 -3.71
N ARG A 74 -7.82 1.79 -2.54
CA ARG A 74 -8.99 1.98 -1.69
C ARG A 74 -8.71 3.13 -0.72
N PHE A 75 -9.61 4.10 -0.68
CA PHE A 75 -9.61 5.18 0.30
C PHE A 75 -10.43 4.79 1.52
N LYS A 76 -9.84 4.94 2.71
CA LYS A 76 -10.41 4.50 3.99
C LYS A 76 -10.96 3.07 3.91
N PRO A 77 -10.12 2.07 3.56
CA PRO A 77 -10.57 0.69 3.47
C PRO A 77 -11.13 0.21 4.81
N ALA A 78 -12.14 -0.66 4.78
CA ALA A 78 -12.64 -1.32 5.98
C ALA A 78 -11.60 -2.37 6.45
N LEU A 79 -10.62 -1.93 7.23
CA LEU A 79 -9.54 -2.78 7.72
C LEU A 79 -10.07 -3.80 8.75
N PRO A 80 -9.71 -5.08 8.65
CA PRO A 80 -10.09 -6.07 9.65
C PRO A 80 -9.44 -5.74 10.99
N THR A 81 -10.26 -5.54 12.03
CA THR A 81 -9.81 -5.22 13.39
C THR A 81 -9.16 -6.45 14.04
N HIS A 82 -7.92 -6.78 13.67
CA HIS A 82 -7.16 -7.82 14.34
C HIS A 82 -6.62 -7.27 15.69
N GLY A 83 -7.44 -7.40 16.74
CA GLY A 83 -7.00 -7.68 18.11
C GLY A 83 -6.04 -6.74 18.84
N SER A 84 -5.79 -5.51 18.40
CA SER A 84 -4.96 -4.57 19.18
C SER A 84 -5.80 -3.78 20.20
N THR A 85 -5.57 -4.07 21.47
CA THR A 85 -6.06 -3.29 22.60
C THR A 85 -5.38 -1.92 22.56
N SER A 86 -6.14 -0.86 22.31
CA SER A 86 -5.72 0.51 22.63
C SER A 86 -6.94 1.28 23.12
N PRO A 87 -6.85 1.99 24.25
CA PRO A 87 -8.00 2.55 24.93
C PRO A 87 -8.46 3.86 24.28
N THR A 88 -9.77 3.93 24.06
CA THR A 88 -10.66 5.07 24.28
C THR A 88 -10.15 6.48 23.95
N THR A 89 -10.61 7.02 22.82
CA THR A 89 -11.10 8.40 22.77
C THR A 89 -12.53 8.40 22.25
N VAL A 90 -13.48 8.44 23.18
CA VAL A 90 -14.89 8.74 22.93
C VAL A 90 -15.05 10.26 22.97
N ARG A 91 -15.53 10.84 21.87
CA ARG A 91 -16.25 12.13 21.72
C ARG A 91 -16.46 12.31 20.21
N GLY A 92 -17.65 12.35 19.61
CA GLY A 92 -19.03 12.32 20.05
C GLY A 92 -19.88 12.73 18.84
N ARG A 93 -21.02 12.08 18.63
CA ARG A 93 -22.22 12.51 17.87
C ARG A 93 -22.04 13.13 16.47
N GLU A 94 -22.50 12.42 15.43
CA GLU A 94 -23.81 12.62 14.74
C GLU A 94 -23.77 12.11 13.29
N SER A 95 -24.70 11.19 12.98
CA SER A 95 -25.16 10.78 11.63
C SER A 95 -24.09 10.31 10.62
N GLU A 96 -24.58 9.92 9.44
CA GLU A 96 -23.87 9.86 8.15
C GLU A 96 -23.48 8.47 7.67
N GLY A 97 -23.80 8.24 6.39
CA GLY A 97 -24.05 6.95 5.78
C GLY A 97 -22.88 5.97 5.80
N LYS A 98 -23.16 4.74 5.35
CA LYS A 98 -22.14 3.71 5.10
C LYS A 98 -20.90 4.39 4.52
N PRO A 99 -19.70 4.22 5.10
CA PRO A 99 -18.49 4.77 4.52
C PRO A 99 -18.37 4.18 3.13
N GLU A 100 -18.67 4.99 2.11
CA GLU A 100 -18.49 4.56 0.73
C GLU A 100 -16.98 4.40 0.55
N GLU A 101 -16.53 3.16 0.38
CA GLU A 101 -15.18 2.89 -0.07
C GLU A 101 -15.00 3.62 -1.40
N ARG A 102 -14.12 4.62 -1.41
CA ARG A 102 -13.80 5.36 -2.64
C ARG A 102 -12.57 4.74 -3.26
N PHE A 103 -12.58 4.65 -4.58
CA PHE A 103 -11.44 4.16 -5.35
C PHE A 103 -10.65 5.32 -5.93
N ILE A 104 -9.33 5.22 -5.92
CA ILE A 104 -8.42 6.24 -6.43
C ILE A 104 -7.58 5.61 -7.53
N SER A 105 -7.76 6.06 -8.76
CA SER A 105 -6.89 5.66 -9.87
C SER A 105 -5.50 6.26 -9.66
N CYS A 106 -4.48 5.44 -9.83
CA CYS A 106 -3.11 5.84 -9.67
C CYS A 106 -2.28 5.30 -10.82
N CYS A 107 -1.43 6.16 -11.33
CA CYS A 107 -0.27 5.77 -12.09
C CYS A 107 0.78 5.27 -11.07
N PHE A 108 1.10 3.98 -11.13
CA PHE A 108 1.83 3.23 -10.11
C PHE A 108 3.15 2.71 -10.66
N SER A 109 4.24 2.93 -9.94
CA SER A 109 5.50 2.28 -10.22
C SER A 109 6.02 1.56 -8.99
N PHE A 110 6.71 0.45 -9.19
CA PHE A 110 7.47 -0.17 -8.13
C PHE A 110 8.87 -0.58 -8.58
N THR A 111 9.82 -0.50 -7.65
CA THR A 111 11.20 -0.96 -7.83
C THR A 111 11.51 -2.07 -6.83
N ILE A 112 12.13 -3.15 -7.29
CA ILE A 112 12.58 -4.24 -6.43
C ILE A 112 14.03 -4.00 -6.01
N ARG A 113 14.27 -3.91 -4.70
CA ARG A 113 15.59 -3.96 -4.10
C ARG A 113 15.92 -5.41 -3.74
N ARG A 114 17.16 -5.80 -4.03
CA ARG A 114 17.67 -7.16 -3.85
C ARG A 114 18.83 -7.15 -2.87
N ASP A 115 19.05 -8.27 -2.20
CA ASP A 115 20.25 -8.51 -1.41
C ASP A 115 21.47 -8.89 -2.31
N PRO A 116 22.67 -9.11 -1.73
CA PRO A 116 23.84 -9.55 -2.49
C PRO A 116 23.69 -10.91 -3.20
N TYR A 117 22.73 -11.72 -2.80
CA TYR A 117 22.41 -13.02 -3.41
C TYR A 117 21.34 -12.90 -4.51
N GLY A 118 20.89 -11.68 -4.82
CA GLY A 118 19.88 -11.42 -5.83
C GLY A 118 18.44 -11.65 -5.37
N ILE A 119 18.21 -11.94 -4.09
CA ILE A 119 16.87 -12.23 -3.56
C ILE A 119 16.12 -10.91 -3.34
N PRO A 120 14.87 -10.77 -3.83
CA PRO A 120 14.02 -9.61 -3.52
C PRO A 120 13.82 -9.43 -2.02
N THR A 121 14.16 -8.26 -1.49
CA THR A 121 14.04 -7.93 -0.06
C THR A 121 13.03 -6.83 0.23
N LEU A 122 13.07 -5.74 -0.54
CA LEU A 122 12.24 -4.56 -0.33
C LEU A 122 11.67 -4.07 -1.66
N ILE A 123 10.40 -3.70 -1.65
CA ILE A 123 9.72 -3.09 -2.79
C ILE A 123 9.45 -1.63 -2.45
N VAL A 124 9.78 -0.74 -3.38
CA VAL A 124 9.54 0.70 -3.28
C VAL A 124 8.48 1.08 -4.29
N GLY A 125 7.29 1.44 -3.81
CA GLY A 125 6.17 1.89 -4.65
C GLY A 125 5.99 3.40 -4.62
N ASN A 126 5.74 3.99 -5.79
CA ASN A 126 5.34 5.39 -5.94
C ASN A 126 3.98 5.47 -6.63
N PHE A 127 3.12 6.36 -6.15
CA PHE A 127 1.74 6.48 -6.58
C PHE A 127 1.44 7.92 -6.96
N ILE A 128 0.98 8.14 -8.19
CA ILE A 128 0.56 9.45 -8.69
C ILE A 128 -0.91 9.36 -9.01
N LYS A 129 -1.73 10.18 -8.34
CA LYS A 129 -3.17 10.21 -8.57
C LYS A 129 -3.46 10.59 -10.02
N CYS A 130 -4.27 9.76 -10.63
CA CYS A 130 -4.88 9.91 -11.94
C CYS A 130 -6.42 9.92 -11.68
#